data_AF-M2QDJ4-F1
#
_entry.id   AF-M2QDJ4-F1
#
_cell.length_a   1.000
_cell.length_b   1.000
_cell.length_c   1.000
_cell.angle_alpha   90.00
_cell.angle_beta   90.00
_cell.angle_gamma   90.00
#
_symmetry.space_group_name_H-M   'P 1'
#
loop_
_entity.id
_entity.type
_entity.pdbx_description
1 polymer ?
#
loop_
_entity_poly.entity_id
_entity_poly.type
_entity_poly.pdbx_seq_one_letter_code
_entity_poly.pdbx_strand_id
1 'polypeptide(L)' 'QTHETEFKVISRIAKDFLAIPGASVAVERLFSSSHHTCAHTRCSLKMETITELMCVKE' A
#
# COMPACT_ATOMS: atom_id res chain seq x y z
N GLN A 1 0.71 -22.06 -5.58
CA GLN A 1 0.18 -22.75 -4.38
C GLN A 1 0.52 -24.24 -4.33
N THR A 2 1.00 -24.82 -5.43
CA THR A 2 1.25 -26.26 -5.63
C THR A 2 2.18 -26.94 -4.61
N HIS A 3 3.07 -26.20 -3.95
CA HIS A 3 4.05 -26.74 -3.00
C HIS A 3 3.83 -26.30 -1.54
N GLU A 4 2.71 -25.64 -1.25
CA GLU A 4 2.42 -25.10 0.09
C GLU A 4 2.21 -26.22 1.13
N THR A 5 1.61 -27.34 0.73
CA THR A 5 1.36 -28.50 1.60
C THR A 5 2.62 -29.31 1.88
N GLU A 6 3.55 -29.34 0.93
CA GLU A 6 4.82 -30.08 0.99
C GLU A 6 5.87 -29.32 1.81
N PHE A 7 5.92 -27.99 1.69
CA PHE A 7 6.90 -27.14 2.38
C PHE A 7 6.23 -26.02 3.18
N LYS A 8 5.40 -26.38 4.16
CA LYS A 8 4.57 -25.42 4.92
C LYS A 8 5.37 -24.24 5.51
N VAL A 9 6.52 -24.51 6.13
CA VAL A 9 7.35 -23.47 6.77
C VAL A 9 8.00 -22.57 5.71
N ILE A 10 8.64 -23.17 4.70
CA ILE A 10 9.33 -22.42 3.64
C ILE A 10 8.33 -21.63 2.81
N SER A 11 7.15 -22.19 2.52
CA SER A 11 6.10 -21.50 1.78
C SER A 11 5.60 -20.27 2.53
N ARG A 12 5.48 -20.34 3.86
CA ARG A 12 5.11 -19.17 4.68
C ARG A 12 6.18 -18.09 4.61
N ILE A 13 7.44 -18.45 4.79
CA ILE A 13 8.58 -17.54 4.69
C ILE A 13 8.64 -16.89 3.28
N ALA A 14 8.50 -17.69 2.22
CA ALA A 14 8.53 -17.19 0.86
C ALA A 14 7.40 -16.19 0.58
N LYS A 15 6.20 -16.40 1.12
CA LYS A 15 5.09 -15.44 1.01
C LYS A 15 5.43 -14.12 1.70
N ASP A 16 6.01 -14.17 2.89
CA ASP A 16 6.40 -12.97 3.63
C ASP A 16 7.43 -12.15 2.85
N PHE A 17 8.44 -12.80 2.26
CA PHE A 17 9.47 -12.11 1.47
C PHE A 17 8.96 -11.60 0.11
N LEU A 18 8.16 -12.40 -0.60
CA LEU A 18 7.65 -12.02 -1.92
C LEU A 18 6.52 -10.98 -1.85
N ALA A 19 5.89 -10.80 -0.70
CA ALA A 19 4.95 -9.71 -0.45
C ALA A 19 5.63 -8.35 -0.32
N ILE A 20 6.95 -8.30 -0.07
CA ILE A 20 7.69 -7.05 0.00
C ILE A 20 7.79 -6.47 -1.42
N PRO A 21 7.22 -5.28 -1.69
CA PRO A 21 7.30 -4.69 -3.01
C PRO A 21 8.76 -4.34 -3.34
N GLY A 22 9.22 -4.76 -4.51
CA GLY A 22 10.59 -4.48 -4.99
C GLY A 22 10.83 -3.01 -5.38
N ALA A 23 9.77 -2.19 -5.42
CA ALA A 23 9.85 -0.77 -5.69
C ALA A 23 8.67 -0.02 -5.04
N SER A 24 8.86 1.26 -4.75
CA SER A 24 7.85 2.13 -4.12
C SER A 24 6.71 2.59 -5.07
N VAL A 25 6.55 1.93 -6.23
CA VAL A 25 5.58 2.34 -7.27
C VAL A 25 4.14 2.33 -6.76
N ALA A 26 3.79 1.44 -5.83
CA ALA A 26 2.46 1.39 -5.24
C ALA A 26 2.14 2.68 -4.47
N VAL A 27 3.04 3.13 -3.59
CA VAL A 27 2.85 4.36 -2.82
C VAL A 27 2.93 5.61 -3.72
N GLU A 28 3.81 5.61 -4.73
CA GLU A 28 3.90 6.70 -5.71
C GLU A 28 2.61 6.86 -6.51
N ARG A 29 1.96 5.76 -6.88
CA ARG A 29 0.65 5.77 -7.54
C ARG A 29 -0.44 6.31 -6.61
N LEU A 30 -0.45 5.89 -5.34
CA LEU A 30 -1.37 6.43 -4.34
C LEU A 30 -1.22 7.95 -4.26
N PHE A 31 0.00 8.45 -4.04
CA PHE A 31 0.28 9.89 -3.94
C PHE A 31 -0.04 10.68 -5.22
N SER A 32 0.25 10.11 -6.38
CA SER A 32 -0.10 10.73 -7.67
C SER A 32 -1.62 10.87 -7.81
N SER A 33 -2.39 9.85 -7.41
CA SER A 33 -3.85 9.87 -7.48
C SER A 33 -4.51 10.77 -6.43
N SER A 34 -3.79 11.12 -5.36
CA SER A 34 -4.28 11.91 -4.23
C SER A 34 -3.75 13.34 -4.21
N HIS A 35 -3.06 13.77 -5.25
CA HIS A 35 -2.58 15.14 -5.42
C HIS A 35 -3.64 16.20 -5.13
N HIS A 36 -4.89 16.01 -5.60
CA HIS A 36 -5.97 16.96 -5.33
C HIS A 36 -6.43 16.98 -3.86
N THR A 37 -6.23 15.90 -3.10
CA THR A 37 -6.55 15.88 -1.67
C THR A 37 -5.42 16.50 -0.85
N CYS A 38 -4.16 16.26 -1.22
CA CYS A 38 -2.98 16.69 -0.46
C CYS A 38 -2.52 18.11 -0.80
N ALA A 39 -2.66 18.56 -2.05
CA ALA A 39 -2.10 19.82 -2.53
C ALA A 39 -3.17 20.89 -2.84
N HIS A 40 -4.44 20.51 -3.03
CA HIS A 40 -5.47 21.48 -3.40
C HIS A 40 -5.91 22.30 -2.18
N THR A 41 -5.37 23.52 -2.09
CA THR A 41 -5.53 24.47 -0.98
C THR A 41 -6.99 24.85 -0.68
N ARG A 42 -7.94 24.61 -1.60
CA ARG A 42 -9.37 24.87 -1.36
C ARG A 42 -10.07 23.81 -0.50
N CYS A 43 -9.46 22.65 -0.31
CA CYS A 43 -9.93 21.63 0.61
C CYS A 43 -9.11 21.76 1.90
N SER A 44 -9.61 22.50 2.89
CA SER A 44 -8.99 22.56 4.22
C SER A 44 -9.29 21.25 4.97
N LEU A 45 -8.66 20.17 4.52
CA LEU A 45 -8.68 18.89 5.22
C LEU A 45 -7.56 18.89 6.25
N LYS A 46 -7.85 18.40 7.44
CA LYS A 46 -6.82 18.19 8.45
C LYS A 46 -5.92 17.03 8.03
N MET A 47 -4.67 17.03 8.49
CA MET A 47 -3.72 15.96 8.16
C MET A 47 -4.27 14.58 8.54
N GLU A 48 -4.94 14.48 9.68
CA GLU A 48 -5.51 13.22 10.16
C GLU A 48 -6.53 12.66 9.15
N THR A 49 -7.40 13.52 8.61
CA THR A 49 -8.41 13.15 7.61
C THR A 49 -7.78 12.77 6.27
N ILE A 50 -6.67 13.41 5.88
CA ILE A 50 -5.93 13.05 4.67
C ILE A 50 -5.34 11.65 4.82
N THR A 51 -4.73 11.34 5.97
CA THR A 51 -4.18 10.01 6.26
C THR A 51 -5.26 8.94 6.24
N GLU A 52 -6.40 9.17 6.90
CA GLU A 52 -7.55 8.26 6.87
C GLU A 52 -8.04 8.02 5.44
N LEU A 53 -8.14 9.09 4.63
CA LEU A 53 -8.56 8.97 3.23
C LEU A 53 -7.57 8.16 2.39
N MET A 54 -6.26 8.33 2.60
CA MET A 54 -5.25 7.52 1.91
C MET A 54 -5.38 6.04 2.26
N CYS A 55 -5.61 5.71 3.53
CA CYS A 55 -5.78 4.33 3.98
C CYS A 55 -7.07 3.66 3.48
N VAL A 56 -8.15 4.42 3.24
CA VAL A 56 -9.42 3.91 2.71
C VAL A 56 -9.39 3.74 1.18
N LYS A 57 -8.49 4.48 0.50
CA LYS A 57 -8.40 4.47 -0.97
C LYS A 57 -7.56 3.32 -1.52
N GLU A 58 -6.62 2.80 -0.73
CA GLU A 58 -5.85 1.57 -0.99
C GLU A 58 -6.72 0.32 -0.90
#